data_AF-A0A1Q7Z026-F1
#
_entry.id   AF-A0A1Q7Z026-F1
#
_cell.length_a   1.000
_cell.length_b   1.000
_cell.length_c   1.000
_cell.angle_alpha   90.00
_cell.angle_beta   90.00
_cell.angle_gamma   90.00
#
_symmetry.space_group_name_H-M   'P 1'
#
loop_
_entity.id
_entity.type
_entity.pdbx_description
1 polymer ?
#
loop_
_entity_poly.entity_id
_entity_poly.type
_entity_poly.pdbx_seq_one_letter_code
_entity_poly.pdbx_strand_id
1 'polypeptide(L)'
;MTEILARLKAALAHRYVIERELGHGGTARVYLAQDRKHGRAVAVKVLRPELAAALGAERFLREIEIAARLTHPHILSLHDSGEANGFLYYVMPYLEGESLRDRLNREAQLPVEEAVRIAREVASALSYAHSHDVVHRDIKPENILLSGGEAVVADFGIARALVAAGADKLTDTGLAVGTPGYMSPEQAMAEPRIDGRADTYALGCVLYEMLAGHPPFLGTTAQEILARHTLDPVPPLRTIRPELPAELDRAVSKALAKAPADRFPSAAAFSEALTHAGAPPSFARQAARPAVFVAAGVAALVAGYVLLTRRPDSSGEPARSIAVLSFVNIGADPNDEPFSDGMSEELITALAKIAELRVTARTSAFSFKGKAVDVREIGSKLNVSYVLE
;
A
#
# COMPACT_ATOMS: atom_id res chain seq x y z
N MET A 1 22.31 27.22 -21.67
CA MET A 1 22.43 26.23 -20.56
C MET A 1 23.86 26.14 -19.98
N THR A 2 24.90 26.56 -20.73
CA THR A 2 26.32 26.54 -20.33
C THR A 2 26.74 27.59 -19.29
N GLU A 3 26.13 28.77 -19.28
CA GLU A 3 26.53 29.87 -18.38
C GLU A 3 26.13 29.62 -16.90
N ILE A 4 24.92 29.10 -16.66
CA ILE A 4 24.45 28.77 -15.30
C ILE A 4 25.33 27.69 -14.67
N LEU A 5 25.67 26.64 -15.43
CA LEU A 5 26.55 25.57 -14.94
C LEU A 5 27.97 26.09 -14.68
N ALA A 6 28.50 26.98 -15.53
CA ALA A 6 29.80 27.61 -15.29
C ALA A 6 29.80 28.46 -14.01
N ARG A 7 28.74 29.26 -13.79
CA ARG A 7 28.55 30.04 -12.56
C ARG A 7 28.45 29.15 -11.32
N LEU A 8 27.70 28.05 -11.40
CA LEU A 8 27.59 27.07 -10.32
C LEU A 8 28.93 26.39 -10.02
N LYS A 9 29.65 25.94 -11.07
CA LYS A 9 30.99 25.37 -10.96
C LYS A 9 31.94 26.33 -10.24
N ALA A 10 31.96 27.60 -10.64
CA ALA A 10 32.77 28.62 -9.99
C ALA A 10 32.34 28.87 -8.54
N ALA A 11 31.03 28.93 -8.28
CA ALA A 11 30.47 29.18 -6.94
C ALA A 11 30.85 28.08 -5.93
N LEU A 12 30.90 26.82 -6.36
CA LEU A 12 31.17 25.68 -5.49
C LEU A 12 32.65 25.21 -5.54
N ALA A 13 33.46 25.73 -6.47
CA ALA A 13 34.82 25.23 -6.76
C ALA A 13 35.76 25.14 -5.54
N HIS A 14 35.57 25.99 -4.53
CA HIS A 14 36.34 25.95 -3.29
C HIS A 14 36.16 24.61 -2.54
N ARG A 15 34.97 24.01 -2.64
CA ARG A 15 34.56 22.86 -1.83
C ARG A 15 34.20 21.63 -2.65
N TYR A 16 33.38 21.80 -3.69
CA TYR A 16 32.82 20.73 -4.49
C TYR A 16 33.17 20.93 -5.96
N VAL A 17 33.81 19.94 -6.58
CA VAL A 17 34.11 19.96 -8.02
C VAL A 17 33.00 19.24 -8.76
N ILE A 18 32.14 19.99 -9.44
CA ILE A 18 31.04 19.41 -10.25
C ILE A 18 31.62 18.69 -11.48
N GLU A 19 31.34 17.40 -11.58
CA GLU A 19 31.78 16.54 -12.68
C GLU A 19 30.75 16.53 -13.82
N ARG A 20 29.58 15.94 -13.55
CA ARG A 20 28.48 15.75 -14.50
C ARG A 20 27.12 15.86 -13.83
N GLU A 21 26.09 16.09 -14.64
CA GLU A 21 24.70 16.02 -14.18
C GLU A 21 24.29 14.55 -13.99
N LEU A 22 23.61 14.26 -12.88
CA LEU A 22 23.02 12.95 -12.58
C LEU A 22 21.55 12.91 -13.02
N GLY A 23 20.84 14.03 -12.87
CA GLY A 23 19.46 14.15 -13.28
C GLY A 23 18.89 15.55 -13.03
N HIS A 24 17.72 15.81 -13.59
CA HIS A 24 16.99 17.06 -13.38
C HIS A 24 15.51 16.81 -13.13
N GLY A 25 14.91 17.64 -12.28
CA GLY A 25 13.47 17.69 -12.05
C GLY A 25 12.90 19.08 -12.27
N GLY A 26 11.61 19.23 -11.97
CA GLY A 26 10.92 20.54 -12.00
C GLY A 26 11.50 21.53 -10.98
N THR A 27 11.98 21.04 -9.84
CA THR A 27 12.38 21.87 -8.69
C THR A 27 13.90 22.04 -8.55
N ALA A 28 14.69 21.06 -9.00
CA ALA A 28 16.12 21.02 -8.78
C ALA A 28 16.88 20.25 -9.88
N ARG A 29 18.19 20.42 -9.92
CA ARG A 29 19.14 19.58 -10.66
C ARG A 29 20.08 18.89 -9.69
N VAL A 30 20.52 17.68 -10.03
CA VAL A 30 21.44 16.89 -9.22
C VAL A 30 22.72 16.66 -10.00
N TYR A 31 23.85 16.93 -9.36
CA TYR A 31 25.17 16.80 -9.94
C TYR A 31 26.02 15.82 -9.16
N LEU A 32 26.82 15.02 -9.86
CA LEU A 32 27.93 14.30 -9.27
C LEU A 32 29.07 15.30 -9.05
N ALA A 33 29.65 15.28 -7.86
CA ALA A 33 30.76 16.14 -7.52
C ALA A 33 31.78 15.44 -6.61
N GLN A 34 33.00 15.94 -6.61
CA GLN A 34 34.05 15.53 -5.68
C GLN A 34 34.14 16.52 -4.51
N ASP A 35 34.00 16.05 -3.26
CA ASP A 35 34.28 16.84 -2.06
C ASP A 35 35.81 16.95 -1.87
N ARG A 36 36.36 18.15 -2.05
CA ARG A 36 37.81 18.39 -1.99
C ARG A 36 38.40 18.18 -0.60
N LYS A 37 37.65 18.42 0.48
CA LYS A 37 38.19 18.29 1.84
C LYS A 37 38.34 16.82 2.24
N HIS A 38 37.37 15.98 1.86
CA HIS A 38 37.33 14.59 2.30
C HIS A 38 37.72 13.59 1.20
N GLY A 39 37.86 14.03 -0.05
CA GLY A 39 38.29 13.18 -1.16
C GLY A 39 37.27 12.12 -1.57
N ARG A 40 35.96 12.39 -1.41
CA ARG A 40 34.87 11.44 -1.74
C ARG A 40 33.90 12.00 -2.78
N ALA A 41 33.27 11.10 -3.53
CA ALA A 41 32.16 11.43 -4.41
C ALA A 41 30.90 11.79 -3.59
N VAL A 42 30.20 12.83 -4.02
CA VAL A 42 28.97 13.33 -3.42
C VAL A 42 27.97 13.71 -4.51
N ALA A 43 26.68 13.64 -4.18
CA ALA A 43 25.64 14.23 -5.01
C ALA A 43 25.30 15.63 -4.47
N VAL A 44 25.32 16.63 -5.34
CA VAL A 44 24.97 18.02 -5.03
C VAL A 44 23.66 18.34 -5.70
N LYS A 45 22.61 18.55 -4.91
CA LYS A 45 21.29 18.93 -5.40
C LYS A 45 21.12 20.43 -5.28
N VAL A 46 20.85 21.07 -6.41
CA VAL A 46 20.79 22.53 -6.57
C VAL A 46 19.39 22.92 -7.00
N LEU A 47 18.73 23.77 -6.21
CA LEU A 47 17.41 24.28 -6.56
C LEU A 47 17.50 25.22 -7.76
N ARG A 48 16.43 25.24 -8.55
CA ARG A 48 16.33 26.20 -9.64
C ARG A 48 16.27 27.63 -9.07
N PRO A 49 16.96 28.62 -9.67
CA PRO A 49 17.02 29.99 -9.14
C PRO A 49 15.65 30.63 -8.91
N GLU A 50 14.68 30.33 -9.77
CA GLU A 50 13.32 30.86 -9.67
C GLU A 50 12.63 30.38 -8.39
N LEU A 51 12.86 29.13 -8.02
CA LEU A 51 12.31 28.51 -6.81
C LEU A 51 13.05 28.98 -5.56
N ALA A 52 14.38 29.12 -5.65
CA ALA A 52 15.21 29.66 -4.58
C ALA A 52 14.78 31.08 -4.18
N ALA A 53 14.47 31.93 -5.17
CA ALA A 53 13.99 33.29 -4.93
C ALA A 53 12.61 33.32 -4.25
N ALA A 54 11.71 32.40 -4.60
CA ALA A 54 10.37 32.31 -4.00
C ALA A 54 10.39 31.75 -2.56
N LEU A 55 11.24 30.76 -2.29
CA LEU A 55 11.40 30.12 -0.98
C LEU A 55 12.03 31.03 0.08
N GLY A 56 13.06 31.78 -0.33
CA GLY A 56 14.00 32.44 0.56
C GLY A 56 15.01 31.47 1.18
N ALA A 57 16.28 31.89 1.21
CA ALA A 57 17.41 31.06 1.67
C ALA A 57 17.24 30.56 3.10
N GLU A 58 16.85 31.43 4.03
CA GLU A 58 16.74 31.10 5.46
C GLU A 58 15.73 29.98 5.73
N ARG A 59 14.57 30.01 5.05
CA ARG A 59 13.53 28.98 5.23
C ARG A 59 14.00 27.64 4.70
N PHE A 60 14.62 27.64 3.53
CA PHE A 60 15.15 26.43 2.91
C PHE A 60 16.24 25.77 3.78
N LEU A 61 17.22 26.56 4.23
CA LEU A 61 18.31 26.05 5.07
C LEU A 61 17.79 25.50 6.40
N ARG A 62 16.82 26.18 7.03
CA ARG A 62 16.19 25.70 8.27
C ARG A 62 15.48 24.35 8.08
N GLU A 63 14.79 24.15 6.97
CA GLU A 63 14.10 22.88 6.69
C GLU A 63 15.10 21.74 6.42
N ILE A 64 16.20 22.04 5.73
CA ILE A 64 17.28 21.06 5.55
C ILE A 64 17.97 20.73 6.86
N GLU A 65 18.20 21.70 7.74
CA GLU A 65 18.81 21.45 9.06
C GLU A 65 17.97 20.48 9.91
N ILE A 66 16.64 20.55 9.81
CA ILE A 66 15.75 19.60 10.49
C ILE A 66 15.91 18.21 9.88
N ALA A 67 15.86 18.09 8.55
CA ALA A 67 16.03 16.83 7.84
C ALA A 67 17.42 16.21 8.05
N ALA A 68 18.47 17.03 8.16
CA ALA A 68 19.85 16.62 8.35
C ALA A 68 20.12 15.95 9.71
N ARG A 69 19.22 16.11 10.69
CA ARG A 69 19.32 15.43 12.00
C ARG A 69 18.87 13.97 11.92
N LEU A 70 18.16 13.57 10.88
CA LEU A 70 17.67 12.21 10.72
C LEU A 70 18.84 11.28 10.39
N THR A 71 19.04 10.26 11.23
CA THR A 71 20.08 9.23 11.03
C THR A 71 19.43 7.86 11.11
N HIS A 72 19.27 7.20 9.96
CA HIS A 72 18.64 5.90 9.84
C HIS A 72 19.16 5.15 8.61
N PRO A 73 19.32 3.81 8.63
CA PRO A 73 19.86 3.05 7.49
C PRO A 73 19.13 3.29 6.16
N HIS A 74 17.80 3.40 6.22
CA HIS A 74 16.94 3.63 5.05
C HIS A 74 16.63 5.12 4.79
N ILE A 75 17.38 6.06 5.39
CA ILE A 75 17.29 7.50 5.11
C ILE A 75 18.61 7.99 4.54
N LEU A 76 18.57 8.65 3.39
CA LEU A 76 19.75 9.27 2.80
C LEU A 76 20.14 10.50 3.62
N SER A 77 21.19 10.35 4.43
CA SER A 77 21.72 11.43 5.27
C SER A 77 22.21 12.61 4.42
N LEU A 78 22.01 13.83 4.92
CA LEU A 78 22.60 15.03 4.34
C LEU A 78 24.02 15.21 4.91
N HIS A 79 24.96 15.62 4.07
CA HIS A 79 26.32 15.97 4.46
C HIS A 79 26.49 17.46 4.74
N ASP A 80 25.82 18.30 3.95
CA ASP A 80 26.03 19.74 3.98
C ASP A 80 24.86 20.46 3.28
N SER A 81 24.71 21.75 3.52
CA SER A 81 23.78 22.63 2.82
C SER A 81 24.28 24.07 2.80
N GLY A 82 23.82 24.86 1.84
CA GLY A 82 24.24 26.26 1.79
C GLY A 82 23.65 27.06 0.63
N GLU A 83 24.11 28.30 0.58
CA GLU A 83 23.86 29.23 -0.51
C GLU A 83 25.21 29.64 -1.13
N ALA A 84 25.29 29.63 -2.46
CA ALA A 84 26.46 30.12 -3.18
C ALA A 84 26.05 30.88 -4.44
N ASN A 85 26.36 32.17 -4.54
CA ASN A 85 26.03 33.02 -5.70
C ASN A 85 24.53 32.95 -6.11
N GLY A 86 23.63 32.90 -5.12
CA GLY A 86 22.18 32.78 -5.32
C GLY A 86 21.67 31.37 -5.62
N PHE A 87 22.55 30.36 -5.63
CA PHE A 87 22.16 28.96 -5.72
C PHE A 87 21.98 28.37 -4.32
N LEU A 88 20.77 27.90 -4.02
CA LEU A 88 20.50 27.08 -2.85
C LEU A 88 20.80 25.62 -3.18
N TYR A 89 21.58 24.97 -2.32
CA TYR A 89 22.00 23.60 -2.53
C TYR A 89 22.10 22.80 -1.23
N TYR A 90 22.09 21.48 -1.38
CA TYR A 90 22.50 20.55 -0.35
C TYR A 90 23.29 19.40 -0.96
N VAL A 91 24.05 18.74 -0.10
CA VAL A 91 25.01 17.70 -0.46
C VAL A 91 24.63 16.43 0.28
N MET A 92 24.65 15.32 -0.43
CA MET A 92 24.34 13.98 0.08
C MET A 92 25.37 12.98 -0.43
N PRO A 93 25.50 11.80 0.22
CA PRO A 93 26.31 10.72 -0.31
C PRO A 93 25.94 10.42 -1.77
N TYR A 94 26.94 10.17 -2.60
CA TYR A 94 26.67 9.55 -3.89
C TYR A 94 26.48 8.05 -3.66
N LEU A 95 25.27 7.54 -3.92
CA LEU A 95 24.98 6.11 -3.89
C LEU A 95 25.15 5.53 -5.30
N GLU A 96 25.95 4.48 -5.41
CA GLU A 96 26.05 3.67 -6.62
C GLU A 96 24.82 2.76 -6.70
N GLY A 97 23.99 2.97 -7.72
CA GLY A 97 22.69 2.33 -7.83
C GLY A 97 21.77 3.08 -8.79
N GLU A 98 20.47 2.85 -8.65
CA GLU A 98 19.43 3.49 -9.45
C GLU A 98 18.24 3.91 -8.59
N SER A 99 17.33 4.74 -9.10
CA SER A 99 16.06 5.01 -8.43
C SER A 99 15.07 3.86 -8.62
N LEU A 100 14.08 3.73 -7.74
CA LEU A 100 12.98 2.81 -7.94
C LEU A 100 12.20 3.15 -9.22
N ARG A 101 12.16 4.43 -9.63
CA ARG A 101 11.60 4.82 -10.94
C ARG A 101 12.37 4.17 -12.09
N ASP A 102 13.69 4.24 -12.10
CA ASP A 102 14.52 3.63 -13.16
C ASP A 102 14.31 2.12 -13.20
N ARG A 103 14.19 1.51 -12.01
CA ARG A 103 13.87 0.09 -11.86
C ARG A 103 12.52 -0.26 -12.50
N LEU A 104 11.47 0.51 -12.19
CA LEU A 104 10.10 0.27 -12.71
C LEU A 104 9.97 0.55 -14.21
N ASN A 105 10.76 1.49 -14.75
CA ASN A 105 10.82 1.71 -16.19
C ASN A 105 11.45 0.52 -16.93
N ARG A 106 12.41 -0.16 -16.31
CA ARG A 106 13.05 -1.36 -16.85
C ARG A 106 12.21 -2.62 -16.61
N GLU A 107 11.68 -2.75 -15.41
CA GLU A 107 10.83 -3.86 -14.98
C GLU A 107 9.46 -3.33 -14.62
N ALA A 108 8.52 -3.51 -15.54
CA ALA A 108 7.16 -3.04 -15.37
C ALA A 108 6.54 -3.53 -14.05
N GLN A 109 6.87 -4.72 -13.55
CA GLN A 109 6.38 -5.25 -12.28
C GLN A 109 7.51 -5.92 -11.50
N LEU A 110 7.47 -5.81 -10.18
CA LEU A 110 8.40 -6.48 -9.28
C LEU A 110 7.81 -7.78 -8.69
N PRO A 111 8.66 -8.73 -8.28
CA PRO A 111 8.25 -9.85 -7.44
C PRO A 111 7.62 -9.37 -6.13
N VAL A 112 6.65 -10.12 -5.61
CA VAL A 112 5.90 -9.74 -4.38
C VAL A 112 6.83 -9.57 -3.19
N GLU A 113 7.74 -10.53 -2.99
CA GLU A 113 8.70 -10.51 -1.88
C GLU A 113 9.58 -9.26 -1.92
N GLU A 114 10.02 -8.87 -3.11
CA GLU A 114 10.87 -7.69 -3.33
C GLU A 114 10.09 -6.39 -3.10
N ALA A 115 8.88 -6.28 -3.65
CA ALA A 115 8.02 -5.12 -3.45
C ALA A 115 7.66 -4.91 -1.96
N VAL A 116 7.35 -6.00 -1.25
CA VAL A 116 7.09 -5.98 0.19
C VAL A 116 8.34 -5.59 0.97
N ARG A 117 9.52 -6.12 0.62
CA ARG A 117 10.79 -5.77 1.27
C ARG A 117 11.08 -4.28 1.15
N ILE A 118 11.06 -3.74 -0.08
CA ILE A 118 11.27 -2.30 -0.34
C ILE A 118 10.26 -1.47 0.44
N ALA A 119 8.98 -1.83 0.42
CA ALA A 119 7.94 -1.10 1.15
C ALA A 119 8.20 -1.09 2.68
N ARG A 120 8.68 -2.20 3.25
CA ARG A 120 9.01 -2.28 4.68
C ARG A 120 10.23 -1.44 5.05
N GLU A 121 11.25 -1.41 4.21
CA GLU A 121 12.45 -0.57 4.40
C GLU A 121 12.10 0.92 4.36
N VAL A 122 11.28 1.33 3.38
CA VAL A 122 10.74 2.70 3.29
C VAL A 122 9.84 3.01 4.49
N ALA A 123 8.98 2.08 4.92
CA ALA A 123 8.15 2.27 6.10
C ALA A 123 8.97 2.44 7.40
N SER A 124 10.11 1.76 7.52
CA SER A 124 11.04 1.95 8.63
C SER A 124 11.61 3.38 8.65
N ALA A 125 12.05 3.88 7.49
CA ALA A 125 12.50 5.26 7.33
C ALA A 125 11.42 6.28 7.71
N LEU A 126 10.21 6.11 7.18
CA LEU A 126 9.06 6.97 7.48
C LEU A 126 8.71 6.96 8.96
N SER A 127 8.64 5.78 9.58
CA SER A 127 8.34 5.67 11.01
C SER A 127 9.39 6.39 11.87
N TYR A 128 10.67 6.27 11.52
CA TYR A 128 11.74 6.98 12.20
C TYR A 128 11.60 8.51 12.05
N ALA A 129 11.37 9.01 10.82
CA ALA A 129 11.17 10.42 10.57
C ALA A 129 9.95 11.00 11.30
N HIS A 130 8.83 10.26 11.31
CA HIS A 130 7.60 10.66 12.01
C HIS A 130 7.81 10.77 13.52
N SER A 131 8.65 9.90 14.12
CA SER A 131 9.01 10.00 15.55
C SER A 131 9.85 11.23 15.91
N HIS A 132 10.38 11.93 14.90
CA HIS A 132 11.12 13.19 15.02
C HIS A 132 10.32 14.39 14.46
N ASP A 133 8.99 14.25 14.34
CA ASP A 133 8.08 15.29 13.83
C ASP A 133 8.38 15.74 12.37
N VAL A 134 8.98 14.86 11.57
CA VAL A 134 9.27 15.10 10.14
C VAL A 134 8.37 14.23 9.27
N VAL A 135 7.51 14.88 8.48
CA VAL A 135 6.70 14.23 7.43
C VAL A 135 7.36 14.45 6.08
N HIS A 136 7.49 13.40 5.26
CA HIS A 136 8.19 13.45 3.98
C HIS A 136 7.42 14.26 2.92
N ARG A 137 6.12 13.99 2.75
CA ARG A 137 5.16 14.65 1.84
C ARG A 137 5.36 14.46 0.34
N ASP A 138 6.48 13.90 -0.11
CA ASP A 138 6.73 13.61 -1.54
C ASP A 138 7.29 12.19 -1.75
N ILE A 139 6.70 11.17 -1.09
CA ILE A 139 7.12 9.77 -1.31
C ILE A 139 6.67 9.33 -2.70
N LYS A 140 7.63 8.84 -3.50
CA LYS A 140 7.46 8.38 -4.88
C LYS A 140 8.69 7.59 -5.34
N PRO A 141 8.61 6.84 -6.45
CA PRO A 141 9.72 6.00 -6.91
C PRO A 141 11.02 6.77 -7.20
N GLU A 142 10.94 8.04 -7.58
CA GLU A 142 12.11 8.89 -7.86
C GLU A 142 12.93 9.21 -6.59
N ASN A 143 12.28 9.22 -5.42
CA ASN A 143 12.89 9.56 -4.14
C ASN A 143 13.30 8.31 -3.33
N ILE A 144 13.13 7.11 -3.90
CA ILE A 144 13.57 5.84 -3.31
C ILE A 144 14.75 5.34 -4.13
N LEU A 145 15.94 5.35 -3.55
CA LEU A 145 17.17 4.89 -4.18
C LEU A 145 17.44 3.44 -3.79
N LEU A 146 17.86 2.64 -4.76
CA LEU A 146 18.21 1.24 -4.59
C LEU A 146 19.74 1.11 -4.70
N SER A 147 20.40 0.72 -3.61
CA SER A 147 21.86 0.57 -3.56
C SER A 147 22.24 -0.59 -2.63
N GLY A 148 23.17 -1.44 -3.07
CA GLY A 148 23.63 -2.57 -2.27
C GLY A 148 22.53 -3.59 -1.91
N GLY A 149 21.41 -3.60 -2.65
CA GLY A 149 20.23 -4.43 -2.35
C GLY A 149 19.25 -3.79 -1.36
N GLU A 150 19.52 -2.61 -0.82
CA GLU A 150 18.66 -1.90 0.14
C GLU A 150 17.99 -0.68 -0.50
N ALA A 151 16.79 -0.35 -0.02
CA ALA A 151 16.09 0.88 -0.34
C ALA A 151 16.44 1.99 0.65
N VAL A 152 16.77 3.17 0.13
CA VAL A 152 17.10 4.37 0.90
C VAL A 152 16.25 5.54 0.40
N VAL A 153 15.57 6.21 1.32
CA VAL A 153 14.66 7.32 1.01
C VAL A 153 15.45 8.64 1.03
N ALA A 154 15.37 9.40 -0.06
CA ALA A 154 15.96 10.73 -0.22
C ALA A 154 14.94 11.85 0.00
N ASP A 155 15.40 13.09 0.15
CA ASP A 155 14.58 14.33 0.12
C ASP A 155 13.56 14.56 1.25
N PHE A 156 13.80 14.02 2.45
CA PHE A 156 12.92 14.26 3.61
C PHE A 156 12.68 15.75 3.90
N GLY A 157 11.41 16.12 4.08
CA GLY A 157 11.00 17.42 4.63
C GLY A 157 11.14 18.62 3.67
N ILE A 158 11.80 18.45 2.51
CA ILE A 158 12.05 19.55 1.57
C ILE A 158 10.75 20.01 0.89
N ALA A 159 9.80 19.09 0.67
CA ALA A 159 8.49 19.42 0.11
C ALA A 159 7.68 20.39 0.99
N ARG A 160 7.83 20.34 2.32
CA ARG A 160 7.17 21.30 3.22
C ARG A 160 7.65 22.73 2.98
N ALA A 161 8.95 22.90 2.77
CA ALA A 161 9.55 24.20 2.47
C ALA A 161 8.91 24.81 1.21
N LEU A 162 8.72 23.97 0.17
CA LEU A 162 8.11 24.35 -1.10
C LEU A 162 6.65 24.78 -0.94
N VAL A 163 5.84 23.99 -0.24
CA VAL A 163 4.43 24.32 0.00
C VAL A 163 4.29 25.61 0.83
N ALA A 164 5.05 25.76 1.91
CA ALA A 164 5.00 26.93 2.80
C ALA A 164 5.48 28.24 2.15
N ALA A 165 6.24 28.17 1.06
CA ALA A 165 6.64 29.32 0.25
C ALA A 165 5.52 29.82 -0.69
N GLY A 166 4.32 29.25 -0.60
CA GLY A 166 3.21 29.59 -1.48
C GLY A 166 3.40 29.03 -2.87
N ALA A 167 3.97 27.82 -3.00
CA ALA A 167 3.97 27.13 -4.26
C ALA A 167 2.55 26.70 -4.72
N ASP A 168 1.54 26.91 -3.88
CA ASP A 168 0.14 27.02 -4.30
C ASP A 168 -0.07 28.13 -5.35
N LYS A 169 0.71 29.22 -5.35
CA LYS A 169 0.71 30.23 -6.42
C LYS A 169 1.45 29.76 -7.69
N LEU A 170 2.25 28.71 -7.62
CA LEU A 170 2.87 28.07 -8.79
C LEU A 170 1.87 27.18 -9.54
N THR A 171 0.77 26.79 -8.90
CA THR A 171 -0.34 26.06 -9.55
C THR A 171 -1.05 26.91 -10.61
N ASP A 172 -1.03 28.24 -10.48
CA ASP A 172 -1.54 29.19 -11.49
C ASP A 172 -0.72 29.15 -12.80
N THR A 173 0.50 28.59 -12.76
CA THR A 173 1.33 28.30 -13.94
C THR A 173 1.29 26.82 -14.38
N GLY A 174 0.43 26.01 -13.76
CA GLY A 174 0.30 24.57 -14.05
C GLY A 174 1.41 23.69 -13.46
N LEU A 175 2.30 24.24 -12.64
CA LEU A 175 3.36 23.51 -11.94
C LEU A 175 2.85 23.05 -10.57
N ALA A 176 2.17 21.90 -10.54
CA ALA A 176 1.85 21.23 -9.29
C ALA A 176 3.16 20.92 -8.53
N VAL A 177 3.24 21.30 -7.25
CA VAL A 177 4.33 20.87 -6.37
C VAL A 177 4.06 19.45 -5.92
N GLY A 178 4.61 18.50 -6.66
CA GLY A 178 4.50 17.08 -6.42
C GLY A 178 4.20 16.31 -7.70
N THR A 179 4.35 14.99 -7.64
CA THR A 179 3.93 14.10 -8.73
C THR A 179 2.50 13.64 -8.41
N PRO A 180 1.46 14.07 -9.16
CA PRO A 180 0.06 13.85 -8.80
C PRO A 180 -0.32 12.40 -8.47
N GLY A 181 0.35 11.42 -9.09
CA GLY A 181 0.05 9.99 -8.94
C GLY A 181 0.35 9.35 -7.58
N TYR A 182 0.95 10.10 -6.64
CA TYR A 182 1.26 9.63 -5.28
C TYR A 182 0.72 10.56 -4.19
N MET A 183 0.06 11.66 -4.59
CA MET A 183 -0.41 12.66 -3.65
C MET A 183 -1.62 12.14 -2.88
N SER A 184 -1.60 12.29 -1.56
CA SER A 184 -2.75 11.92 -0.72
C SER A 184 -3.95 12.87 -0.97
N PRO A 185 -5.20 12.43 -0.73
CA PRO A 185 -6.39 13.26 -0.88
C PRO A 185 -6.30 14.59 -0.11
N GLU A 186 -5.82 14.57 1.13
CA GLU A 186 -5.65 15.76 1.97
C GLU A 186 -4.58 16.72 1.42
N GLN A 187 -3.55 16.21 0.74
CA GLN A 187 -2.58 17.05 0.04
C GLN A 187 -3.19 17.66 -1.24
N ALA A 188 -3.96 16.87 -1.99
CA ALA A 188 -4.65 17.34 -3.19
C ALA A 188 -5.67 18.45 -2.87
N MET A 189 -6.28 18.38 -1.68
CA MET A 189 -7.20 19.38 -1.14
C MET A 189 -6.51 20.55 -0.43
N ALA A 190 -5.16 20.56 -0.40
CA ALA A 190 -4.35 21.55 0.31
C ALA A 190 -4.77 21.74 1.78
N GLU A 191 -5.09 20.63 2.47
CA GLU A 191 -5.46 20.69 3.88
C GLU A 191 -4.31 21.22 4.74
N PRO A 192 -4.60 22.08 5.73
CA PRO A 192 -3.56 22.75 6.51
C PRO A 192 -2.78 21.81 7.43
N ARG A 193 -3.34 20.63 7.74
CA ARG A 193 -2.75 19.65 8.67
C ARG A 193 -2.53 18.32 7.97
N ILE A 194 -1.30 18.11 7.52
CA ILE A 194 -0.83 16.87 6.90
C ILE A 194 0.12 16.17 7.88
N ASP A 195 -0.27 14.99 8.35
CA ASP A 195 0.52 14.13 9.24
C ASP A 195 1.19 12.96 8.49
N GLY A 196 1.84 12.04 9.22
CA GLY A 196 2.54 10.89 8.64
C GLY A 196 1.66 9.90 7.87
N ARG A 197 0.33 9.99 7.95
CA ARG A 197 -0.58 9.12 7.21
C ARG A 197 -0.66 9.49 5.73
N ALA A 198 -0.26 10.71 5.36
CA ALA A 198 -0.05 11.09 3.97
C ALA A 198 1.12 10.31 3.35
N ASP A 199 2.22 10.14 4.10
CA ASP A 199 3.36 9.33 3.64
C ASP A 199 2.98 7.84 3.55
N THR A 200 2.13 7.36 4.44
CA THR A 200 1.59 5.98 4.39
C THR A 200 0.75 5.76 3.14
N TYR A 201 -0.08 6.73 2.77
CA TYR A 201 -0.85 6.68 1.53
C TYR A 201 0.06 6.64 0.31
N ALA A 202 1.04 7.56 0.24
CA ALA A 202 1.99 7.63 -0.86
C ALA A 202 2.83 6.36 -1.00
N LEU A 203 3.26 5.76 0.12
CA LEU A 203 3.91 4.44 0.12
C LEU A 203 2.96 3.33 -0.37
N GLY A 204 1.67 3.40 -0.02
CA GLY A 204 0.64 2.54 -0.58
C GLY A 204 0.56 2.64 -2.11
N CYS A 205 0.65 3.86 -2.67
CA CYS A 205 0.67 4.08 -4.12
C CYS A 205 1.94 3.48 -4.76
N VAL A 206 3.10 3.66 -4.12
CA VAL A 206 4.37 3.07 -4.58
C VAL A 206 4.30 1.54 -4.57
N LEU A 207 3.81 0.93 -3.49
CA LEU A 207 3.65 -0.52 -3.41
C LEU A 207 2.65 -1.04 -4.44
N TYR A 208 1.54 -0.33 -4.64
CA TYR A 208 0.59 -0.64 -5.70
C TYR A 208 1.28 -0.66 -7.07
N GLU A 209 2.06 0.36 -7.40
CA GLU A 209 2.76 0.45 -8.67
C GLU A 209 3.82 -0.65 -8.83
N MET A 210 4.58 -0.97 -7.79
CA MET A 210 5.54 -2.08 -7.84
C MET A 210 4.86 -3.41 -8.18
N LEU A 211 3.62 -3.63 -7.75
CA LEU A 211 2.89 -4.87 -7.93
C LEU A 211 2.07 -4.91 -9.24
N ALA A 212 1.44 -3.79 -9.61
CA ALA A 212 0.56 -3.66 -10.77
C ALA A 212 1.29 -3.19 -12.04
N GLY A 213 2.39 -2.45 -11.87
CA GLY A 213 3.18 -1.82 -12.91
C GLY A 213 2.73 -0.45 -13.38
N HIS A 214 1.73 0.11 -12.70
CA HIS A 214 1.30 1.49 -12.85
C HIS A 214 0.73 1.98 -11.51
N PRO A 215 0.73 3.29 -11.23
CA PRO A 215 0.09 3.85 -10.04
C PRO A 215 -1.41 3.53 -10.01
N PRO A 216 -2.07 3.58 -8.83
CA PRO A 216 -3.47 3.18 -8.68
C PRO A 216 -4.44 4.03 -9.51
N PHE A 217 -4.10 5.29 -9.76
CA PHE A 217 -4.88 6.20 -10.57
C PHE A 217 -4.04 6.76 -11.72
N LEU A 218 -4.56 6.62 -12.93
CA LEU A 218 -4.00 7.17 -14.15
C LEU A 218 -4.89 8.31 -14.66
N GLY A 219 -4.33 9.24 -15.41
CA GLY A 219 -5.08 10.34 -16.00
C GLY A 219 -4.26 11.09 -17.04
N THR A 220 -4.94 11.85 -17.88
CA THR A 220 -4.35 12.66 -18.95
C THR A 220 -3.87 14.02 -18.44
N THR A 221 -4.40 14.48 -17.30
CA THR A 221 -4.03 15.74 -16.66
C THR A 221 -3.76 15.55 -15.17
N ALA A 222 -2.98 16.46 -14.58
CA ALA A 222 -2.71 16.45 -13.14
C ALA A 222 -4.01 16.57 -12.32
N GLN A 223 -4.91 17.46 -12.73
CA GLN A 223 -6.21 17.68 -12.08
C GLN A 223 -7.07 16.42 -12.10
N GLU A 224 -7.08 15.69 -13.22
CA GLU A 224 -7.79 14.42 -13.33
C GLU A 224 -7.24 13.40 -12.35
N ILE A 225 -5.90 13.23 -12.28
CA ILE A 225 -5.26 12.31 -11.35
C ILE A 225 -5.60 12.66 -9.89
N LEU A 226 -5.49 13.94 -9.51
CA LEU A 226 -5.83 14.42 -8.17
C LEU A 226 -7.31 14.20 -7.82
N ALA A 227 -8.21 14.40 -8.78
CA ALA A 227 -9.64 14.11 -8.58
C ALA A 227 -9.88 12.63 -8.31
N ARG A 228 -9.21 11.72 -9.03
CA ARG A 228 -9.34 10.27 -8.80
C ARG A 228 -8.77 9.83 -7.46
N HIS A 229 -7.64 10.41 -7.03
CA HIS A 229 -7.13 10.20 -5.68
C HIS A 229 -8.17 10.54 -4.61
N THR A 230 -9.01 11.54 -4.85
CA THR A 230 -10.06 11.99 -3.93
C THR A 230 -11.35 11.17 -4.02
N LEU A 231 -11.82 10.87 -5.23
CA LEU A 231 -13.19 10.41 -5.48
C LEU A 231 -13.29 8.92 -5.82
N ASP A 232 -12.35 8.41 -6.62
CA ASP A 232 -12.49 7.08 -7.22
C ASP A 232 -12.13 5.98 -6.22
N PRO A 233 -12.83 4.83 -6.21
CA PRO A 233 -12.40 3.68 -5.44
C PRO A 233 -11.04 3.19 -5.95
N VAL A 234 -10.20 2.71 -5.04
CA VAL A 234 -8.90 2.10 -5.39
C VAL A 234 -9.18 0.82 -6.19
N PRO A 235 -8.64 0.67 -7.41
CA PRO A 235 -8.80 -0.58 -8.15
C PRO A 235 -8.15 -1.74 -7.38
N PRO A 236 -8.80 -2.90 -7.21
CA PRO A 236 -8.19 -4.02 -6.48
C PRO A 236 -6.97 -4.57 -7.21
N LEU A 237 -5.86 -4.82 -6.50
CA LEU A 237 -4.64 -5.36 -7.12
C LEU A 237 -4.89 -6.74 -7.72
N ARG A 238 -5.78 -7.52 -7.10
CA ARG A 238 -6.13 -8.88 -7.57
C ARG A 238 -6.93 -8.90 -8.88
N THR A 239 -7.46 -7.76 -9.33
CA THR A 239 -8.02 -7.64 -10.68
C THR A 239 -6.93 -7.63 -11.75
N ILE A 240 -5.75 -7.08 -11.41
CA ILE A 240 -4.58 -6.99 -12.31
C ILE A 240 -3.70 -8.24 -12.16
N ARG A 241 -3.57 -8.72 -10.92
CA ARG A 241 -2.63 -9.79 -10.54
C ARG A 241 -3.31 -10.78 -9.58
N PRO A 242 -4.16 -11.70 -10.09
CA PRO A 242 -5.05 -12.54 -9.29
C PRO A 242 -4.36 -13.45 -8.27
N GLU A 243 -3.10 -13.79 -8.53
CA GLU A 243 -2.25 -14.65 -7.70
C GLU A 243 -1.75 -13.98 -6.41
N LEU A 244 -1.94 -12.66 -6.25
CA LEU A 244 -1.52 -11.95 -5.05
C LEU A 244 -2.29 -12.44 -3.81
N PRO A 245 -1.62 -12.54 -2.63
CA PRO A 245 -2.28 -12.84 -1.37
C PRO A 245 -3.41 -11.84 -1.06
N ALA A 246 -4.53 -12.33 -0.54
CA ALA A 246 -5.69 -11.51 -0.21
C ALA A 246 -5.36 -10.48 0.89
N GLU A 247 -4.50 -10.85 1.82
CA GLU A 247 -3.97 -10.01 2.89
C GLU A 247 -3.20 -8.80 2.33
N LEU A 248 -2.42 -9.00 1.26
CA LEU A 248 -1.60 -7.95 0.65
C LEU A 248 -2.50 -6.91 -0.03
N ASP A 249 -3.48 -7.36 -0.79
CA ASP A 249 -4.46 -6.49 -1.45
C ASP A 249 -5.27 -5.69 -0.42
N ARG A 250 -5.69 -6.33 0.69
CA ARG A 250 -6.36 -5.66 1.81
C ARG A 250 -5.47 -4.62 2.49
N ALA A 251 -4.19 -4.93 2.71
CA ALA A 251 -3.24 -3.99 3.32
C ALA A 251 -3.01 -2.78 2.41
N VAL A 252 -2.78 -2.98 1.12
CA VAL A 252 -2.62 -1.86 0.16
C VAL A 252 -3.90 -1.02 0.08
N SER A 253 -5.06 -1.66 0.00
CA SER A 253 -6.36 -0.98 -0.04
C SER A 253 -6.60 -0.13 1.21
N LYS A 254 -6.23 -0.63 2.40
CA LYS A 254 -6.32 0.11 3.66
C LYS A 254 -5.35 1.30 3.70
N ALA A 255 -4.11 1.14 3.22
CA ALA A 255 -3.16 2.25 3.13
C ALA A 255 -3.66 3.36 2.19
N LEU A 256 -4.42 2.99 1.16
CA LEU A 256 -5.00 3.88 0.15
C LEU A 256 -6.42 4.37 0.48
N ALA A 257 -6.90 4.17 1.73
CA ALA A 257 -8.19 4.68 2.15
C ALA A 257 -8.24 6.22 2.04
N LYS A 258 -9.40 6.76 1.66
CA LYS A 258 -9.53 8.20 1.36
C LYS A 258 -9.36 9.04 2.61
N ALA A 259 -10.10 8.70 3.68
CA ALA A 259 -9.95 9.37 4.95
C ALA A 259 -8.68 8.90 5.69
N PRO A 260 -7.83 9.81 6.19
CA PRO A 260 -6.65 9.43 6.98
C PRO A 260 -6.96 8.61 8.24
N ALA A 261 -8.18 8.71 8.77
CA ALA A 261 -8.63 7.92 9.92
C ALA A 261 -8.81 6.42 9.61
N ASP A 262 -9.10 6.08 8.36
CA ASP A 262 -9.35 4.71 7.92
C ASP A 262 -8.06 3.96 7.51
N ARG A 263 -6.95 4.71 7.39
CA ARG A 263 -5.63 4.18 7.06
C ARG A 263 -4.97 3.51 8.27
N PHE A 264 -3.77 2.98 8.05
CA PHE A 264 -2.92 2.59 9.17
C PHE A 264 -2.55 3.81 10.01
N PRO A 265 -2.51 3.68 11.35
CA PRO A 265 -2.17 4.79 12.24
C PRO A 265 -0.71 5.24 12.11
N SER A 266 0.17 4.41 11.56
CA SER A 266 1.58 4.71 11.32
C SER A 266 2.16 3.86 10.18
N ALA A 267 3.30 4.31 9.63
CA ALA A 267 4.06 3.53 8.66
C ALA A 267 4.53 2.18 9.24
N ALA A 268 4.85 2.12 10.53
CA ALA A 268 5.19 0.87 11.21
C ALA A 268 4.02 -0.13 11.22
N ALA A 269 2.79 0.32 11.51
CA ALA A 269 1.60 -0.53 11.47
C ALA A 269 1.32 -1.06 10.05
N PHE A 270 1.60 -0.24 9.02
CA PHE A 270 1.52 -0.71 7.64
C PHE A 270 2.57 -1.79 7.34
N SER A 271 3.83 -1.57 7.74
CA SER A 271 4.93 -2.53 7.60
C SER A 271 4.64 -3.88 8.28
N GLU A 272 4.05 -3.85 9.47
CA GLU A 272 3.62 -5.06 10.19
C GLU A 272 2.56 -5.84 9.39
N ALA A 273 1.54 -5.15 8.87
CA ALA A 273 0.51 -5.76 8.03
C ALA A 273 1.09 -6.43 6.77
N LEU A 274 2.11 -5.82 6.14
CA LEU A 274 2.80 -6.41 4.99
C LEU A 274 3.60 -7.67 5.35
N THR A 275 4.17 -7.72 6.55
CA THR A 275 4.94 -8.89 7.04
C THR A 275 4.04 -10.12 7.14
N HIS A 276 2.79 -9.93 7.59
CA HIS A 276 1.80 -11.01 7.67
C HIS A 276 1.15 -11.36 6.33
N ALA A 277 1.23 -10.47 5.34
CA ALA A 277 0.65 -10.65 4.02
C ALA A 277 1.56 -11.40 3.02
N GLY A 278 2.88 -11.40 3.26
CA GLY A 278 3.87 -12.07 2.41
C GLY A 278 4.17 -13.53 2.78
N ALA A 279 3.65 -14.02 3.90
CA ALA A 279 3.75 -15.44 4.21
C ALA A 279 2.81 -16.22 3.25
N PRO A 280 3.23 -17.36 2.66
CA PRO A 280 2.25 -18.33 2.18
C PRO A 280 1.26 -18.57 3.31
N PRO A 281 -0.03 -18.90 3.05
CA PRO A 281 -1.00 -19.14 4.10
C PRO A 281 -0.46 -20.23 5.02
N SER A 282 0.26 -19.82 6.05
CA SER A 282 0.44 -20.61 7.22
C SER A 282 -0.99 -20.70 7.70
N PHE A 283 -1.51 -21.92 7.74
CA PHE A 283 -2.69 -22.23 8.52
C PHE A 283 -2.32 -22.02 10.01
N ALA A 284 -1.87 -20.82 10.36
CA ALA A 284 -1.83 -20.30 11.70
C ALA A 284 -3.29 -20.19 12.08
N ARG A 285 -3.74 -21.25 12.76
CA ARG A 285 -4.95 -21.34 13.55
C ARG A 285 -5.09 -20.08 14.41
N GLN A 286 -5.58 -18.98 13.86
CA GLN A 286 -6.13 -17.88 14.62
C GLN A 286 -7.51 -18.34 15.09
N ALA A 287 -7.49 -18.96 16.27
CA ALA A 287 -8.56 -19.12 17.23
C ALA A 287 -10.01 -18.87 16.76
N ALA A 288 -10.53 -19.69 15.85
CA ALA A 288 -11.94 -20.05 15.86
C ALA A 288 -12.15 -21.09 16.99
N ARG A 289 -12.23 -20.65 18.25
CA ARG A 289 -12.41 -21.56 19.40
C ARG A 289 -13.75 -21.49 20.15
N PRO A 290 -14.82 -20.85 19.63
CA PRO A 290 -16.17 -21.32 19.95
C PRO A 290 -16.89 -21.96 18.75
N ALA A 291 -16.69 -21.47 17.51
CA ALA A 291 -17.48 -21.89 16.36
C ALA A 291 -17.25 -23.36 15.93
N VAL A 292 -16.00 -23.83 15.92
CA VAL A 292 -15.65 -25.22 15.53
C VAL A 292 -16.29 -26.25 16.46
N PHE A 293 -16.34 -25.97 17.77
CA PHE A 293 -16.96 -26.88 18.75
C PHE A 293 -18.48 -26.91 18.61
N VAL A 294 -19.10 -25.76 18.30
CA VAL A 294 -20.54 -25.67 18.05
C VAL A 294 -20.90 -26.39 16.75
N ALA A 295 -20.20 -26.12 15.66
CA ALA A 295 -20.45 -26.78 14.37
C ALA A 295 -20.22 -28.29 14.43
N ALA A 296 -19.15 -28.76 15.11
CA ALA A 296 -18.92 -30.19 15.33
C ALA A 296 -20.01 -30.84 16.20
N GLY A 297 -20.47 -30.14 17.26
CA GLY A 297 -21.56 -30.62 18.11
C GLY A 297 -22.89 -30.72 17.37
N VAL A 298 -23.24 -29.70 16.57
CA VAL A 298 -24.45 -29.70 15.73
C VAL A 298 -24.37 -30.78 14.65
N ALA A 299 -23.22 -30.93 13.97
CA ALA A 299 -23.03 -31.99 12.98
C ALA A 299 -23.19 -33.39 13.58
N ALA A 300 -22.67 -33.63 14.80
CA ALA A 300 -22.82 -34.91 15.50
C ALA A 300 -24.29 -35.20 15.87
N LEU A 301 -25.03 -34.18 16.34
CA LEU A 301 -26.46 -34.31 16.65
C LEU A 301 -27.30 -34.58 15.39
N VAL A 302 -27.05 -33.83 14.31
CA VAL A 302 -27.75 -33.99 13.02
C VAL A 302 -27.45 -35.37 12.43
N ALA A 303 -26.19 -35.79 12.41
CA ALA A 303 -25.82 -37.13 11.94
C ALA A 303 -26.44 -38.23 12.79
N GLY A 304 -26.42 -38.08 14.12
CA GLY A 304 -27.08 -39.01 15.04
C GLY A 304 -28.59 -39.12 14.77
N TYR A 305 -29.26 -37.99 14.57
CA TYR A 305 -30.68 -37.95 14.22
C TYR A 305 -30.97 -38.62 12.87
N VAL A 306 -30.19 -38.33 11.83
CA VAL A 306 -30.32 -38.94 10.49
C VAL A 306 -30.05 -40.45 10.55
N LEU A 307 -29.11 -40.89 11.38
CA LEU A 307 -28.78 -42.31 11.55
C LEU A 307 -29.82 -43.07 12.38
N LEU A 308 -30.44 -42.43 13.39
CA LEU A 308 -31.40 -43.06 14.30
C LEU A 308 -32.84 -43.06 13.77
N THR A 309 -33.26 -42.07 12.98
CA THR A 309 -34.67 -41.91 12.55
C THR A 309 -35.08 -42.76 11.35
N ARG A 310 -34.36 -43.85 11.07
CA ARG A 310 -34.66 -44.73 9.95
C ARG A 310 -36.08 -45.31 10.08
N ARG A 311 -36.95 -45.02 9.10
CA ARG A 311 -37.96 -45.98 8.66
C ARG A 311 -37.38 -46.76 7.47
N PRO A 312 -37.46 -48.10 7.47
CA PRO A 312 -37.02 -48.89 6.34
C PRO A 312 -38.06 -48.76 5.23
N ASP A 313 -37.79 -47.98 4.19
CA ASP A 313 -38.60 -47.99 2.97
C ASP A 313 -37.86 -48.69 1.83
N SER A 314 -38.64 -49.51 1.12
CA SER A 314 -38.24 -50.54 0.17
C SER A 314 -38.14 -50.04 -1.27
N SER A 315 -37.75 -48.79 -1.49
CA SER A 315 -37.69 -48.20 -2.84
C SER A 315 -36.41 -47.42 -3.07
N GLY A 316 -35.35 -48.13 -3.47
CA GLY A 316 -34.29 -47.73 -4.42
C GLY A 316 -33.62 -46.34 -4.41
N GLU A 317 -33.92 -45.45 -3.47
CA GLU A 317 -33.42 -44.06 -3.43
C GLU A 317 -32.10 -43.96 -2.63
N PRO A 318 -31.25 -42.95 -2.94
CA PRO A 318 -29.88 -42.91 -2.47
C PRO A 318 -29.78 -42.90 -0.94
N ALA A 319 -28.92 -43.79 -0.46
CA ALA A 319 -28.58 -43.96 0.94
C ALA A 319 -28.13 -42.62 1.57
N ARG A 320 -28.91 -42.14 2.55
CA ARG A 320 -28.53 -41.13 3.55
C ARG A 320 -27.93 -39.86 2.94
N SER A 321 -28.77 -38.93 2.50
CA SER A 321 -28.33 -37.65 1.92
C SER A 321 -28.88 -36.43 2.65
N ILE A 322 -28.05 -35.39 2.79
CA ILE A 322 -28.40 -34.13 3.44
C ILE A 322 -27.92 -32.93 2.62
N ALA A 323 -28.72 -31.88 2.56
CA ALA A 323 -28.31 -30.55 2.12
C ALA A 323 -28.27 -29.59 3.31
N VAL A 324 -27.24 -28.74 3.38
CA VAL A 324 -27.15 -27.63 4.33
C VAL A 324 -27.28 -26.35 3.53
N LEU A 325 -28.33 -25.58 3.79
CA LEU A 325 -28.57 -24.28 3.18
C LEU A 325 -27.76 -23.20 3.88
N SER A 326 -27.66 -22.04 3.23
CA SER A 326 -27.05 -20.85 3.82
C SER A 326 -27.97 -20.34 4.93
N PHE A 327 -27.46 -20.30 6.17
CA PHE A 327 -28.24 -19.78 7.29
C PHE A 327 -28.58 -18.30 7.07
N VAL A 328 -29.81 -17.93 7.42
CA VAL A 328 -30.25 -16.53 7.36
C VAL A 328 -29.72 -15.77 8.57
N ASN A 329 -29.08 -14.64 8.33
CA ASN A 329 -28.73 -13.71 9.41
C ASN A 329 -30.00 -13.03 9.93
N ILE A 330 -30.40 -13.34 11.17
CA ILE A 330 -31.55 -12.74 11.86
C ILE A 330 -31.10 -11.52 12.71
N GLY A 331 -29.79 -11.27 12.81
CA GLY A 331 -29.21 -10.14 13.53
C GLY A 331 -29.36 -8.81 12.79
N ALA A 332 -29.19 -7.70 13.52
CA ALA A 332 -29.35 -6.35 12.98
C ALA A 332 -28.12 -5.83 12.21
N ASP A 333 -26.97 -6.53 12.25
CA ASP A 333 -25.74 -6.13 11.57
C ASP A 333 -25.59 -6.84 10.20
N PRO A 334 -25.63 -6.11 9.07
CA PRO A 334 -25.39 -6.68 7.74
C PRO A 334 -23.97 -7.26 7.56
N ASN A 335 -23.00 -6.86 8.39
CA ASN A 335 -21.62 -7.36 8.30
C ASN A 335 -21.43 -8.79 8.81
N ASP A 336 -22.46 -9.40 9.41
CA ASP A 336 -22.45 -10.79 9.89
C ASP A 336 -22.85 -11.80 8.79
N GLU A 337 -23.19 -11.35 7.58
CA GLU A 337 -23.53 -12.25 6.47
C GLU A 337 -22.38 -13.22 6.09
N PRO A 338 -21.10 -12.79 6.07
CA PRO A 338 -19.96 -13.71 5.90
C PRO A 338 -19.82 -14.74 7.02
N PHE A 339 -20.32 -14.45 8.23
CA PHE A 339 -20.28 -15.39 9.36
C PHE A 339 -21.31 -16.52 9.18
N SER A 340 -22.54 -16.20 8.77
CA SER A 340 -23.58 -17.21 8.47
C SER A 340 -23.16 -18.14 7.34
N ASP A 341 -22.58 -17.58 6.27
CA ASP A 341 -22.03 -18.37 5.16
C ASP A 341 -20.88 -19.28 5.64
N GLY A 342 -20.00 -18.77 6.53
CA GLY A 342 -18.93 -19.54 7.13
C GLY A 342 -19.42 -20.73 7.99
N MET A 343 -20.53 -20.56 8.72
CA MET A 343 -21.11 -21.61 9.54
C MET A 343 -21.71 -22.75 8.70
N SER A 344 -22.40 -22.44 7.60
CA SER A 344 -22.89 -23.44 6.64
C SER A 344 -21.72 -24.24 6.04
N GLU A 345 -20.62 -23.58 5.69
CA GLU A 345 -19.42 -24.25 5.16
C GLU A 345 -18.79 -25.22 6.16
N GLU A 346 -18.70 -24.81 7.43
CA GLU A 346 -18.10 -25.64 8.46
C GLU A 346 -18.97 -26.87 8.77
N LEU A 347 -20.29 -26.73 8.72
CA LEU A 347 -21.24 -27.85 8.85
C LEU A 347 -21.18 -28.80 7.66
N ILE A 348 -21.14 -28.29 6.42
CA ILE A 348 -20.95 -29.11 5.22
C ILE A 348 -19.65 -29.91 5.35
N THR A 349 -18.56 -29.26 5.76
CA THR A 349 -17.24 -29.88 5.94
C THR A 349 -17.26 -30.94 7.04
N ALA A 350 -17.95 -30.71 8.16
CA ALA A 350 -18.06 -31.66 9.25
C ALA A 350 -18.89 -32.88 8.86
N LEU A 351 -20.04 -32.67 8.21
CA LEU A 351 -20.94 -33.74 7.76
C LEU A 351 -20.33 -34.56 6.63
N ALA A 352 -19.55 -33.94 5.73
CA ALA A 352 -18.90 -34.63 4.60
C ALA A 352 -17.83 -35.64 5.05
N LYS A 353 -17.34 -35.56 6.29
CA LYS A 353 -16.40 -36.55 6.86
C LYS A 353 -17.08 -37.86 7.26
N ILE A 354 -18.41 -37.91 7.26
CA ILE A 354 -19.17 -39.09 7.64
C ILE A 354 -19.38 -39.95 6.40
N ALA A 355 -18.63 -41.05 6.29
CA ALA A 355 -18.63 -41.93 5.12
C ALA A 355 -20.02 -42.49 4.76
N GLU A 356 -20.93 -42.54 5.74
CA GLU A 356 -22.29 -43.04 5.59
C GLU A 356 -23.31 -41.95 5.20
N LEU A 357 -22.87 -40.71 4.97
CA LEU A 357 -23.74 -39.56 4.68
C LEU A 357 -23.29 -38.83 3.42
N ARG A 358 -24.16 -38.77 2.40
CA ARG A 358 -23.96 -37.99 1.19
C ARG A 358 -24.38 -36.53 1.43
N VAL A 359 -23.41 -35.64 1.53
CA VAL A 359 -23.67 -34.20 1.62
C VAL A 359 -23.69 -33.57 0.23
N THR A 360 -24.71 -32.79 -0.08
CA THR A 360 -24.82 -32.07 -1.36
C THR A 360 -23.74 -30.98 -1.46
N ALA A 361 -23.22 -30.76 -2.67
CA ALA A 361 -22.21 -29.76 -2.93
C ALA A 361 -22.72 -28.34 -2.65
N ARG A 362 -21.83 -27.50 -2.08
CA ARG A 362 -22.07 -26.09 -1.75
C ARG A 362 -22.82 -25.33 -2.84
N THR A 363 -22.34 -25.41 -4.08
CA THR A 363 -22.87 -24.64 -5.21
C THR A 363 -24.34 -24.95 -5.51
N SER A 364 -24.77 -26.19 -5.27
CA SER A 364 -26.16 -26.60 -5.47
C SER A 364 -27.07 -26.06 -4.35
N ALA A 365 -26.62 -26.09 -3.09
CA ALA A 365 -27.36 -25.56 -1.96
C ALA A 365 -27.46 -24.02 -1.97
N PHE A 366 -26.35 -23.34 -2.28
CA PHE A 366 -26.29 -21.87 -2.37
C PHE A 366 -27.15 -21.30 -3.51
N SER A 367 -27.50 -22.10 -4.53
CA SER A 367 -28.39 -21.66 -5.62
C SER A 367 -29.82 -21.32 -5.14
N PHE A 368 -30.17 -21.73 -3.91
CA PHE A 368 -31.44 -21.44 -3.25
C PHE A 368 -31.35 -20.31 -2.21
N LYS A 369 -30.16 -19.71 -1.98
CA LYS A 369 -29.97 -18.59 -1.04
C LYS A 369 -30.86 -17.41 -1.44
N GLY A 370 -31.64 -16.89 -0.49
CA GLY A 370 -32.54 -15.74 -0.69
C GLY A 370 -33.78 -16.02 -1.53
N LYS A 371 -34.06 -17.27 -1.91
CA LYS A 371 -35.29 -17.64 -2.63
C LYS A 371 -36.31 -18.20 -1.65
N ALA A 372 -37.54 -17.71 -1.70
CA ALA A 372 -38.67 -18.25 -0.94
C ALA A 372 -39.21 -19.53 -1.60
N VAL A 373 -38.47 -20.63 -1.46
CA VAL A 373 -38.83 -21.97 -1.98
C VAL A 373 -39.09 -22.89 -0.79
N ASP A 374 -40.12 -23.73 -0.87
CA ASP A 374 -40.45 -24.69 0.19
C ASP A 374 -39.33 -25.73 0.39
N VAL A 375 -39.02 -26.04 1.64
CA VAL A 375 -37.94 -26.97 2.02
C VAL A 375 -38.11 -28.36 1.40
N ARG A 376 -39.35 -28.84 1.23
CA ARG A 376 -39.62 -30.14 0.59
C ARG A 376 -39.32 -30.10 -0.91
N GLU A 377 -39.61 -28.96 -1.54
CA GLU A 377 -39.28 -28.73 -2.94
C GLU A 377 -37.76 -28.66 -3.15
N ILE A 378 -37.03 -28.01 -2.25
CA ILE A 378 -35.56 -27.99 -2.25
C ILE A 378 -34.98 -29.40 -2.09
N GLY A 379 -35.51 -30.18 -1.13
CA GLY A 379 -35.08 -31.57 -0.91
C GLY A 379 -35.26 -32.45 -2.15
N SER A 380 -36.41 -32.33 -2.82
CA SER A 380 -36.69 -33.02 -4.08
C SER A 380 -35.75 -32.59 -5.21
N LYS A 381 -35.53 -31.28 -5.40
CA LYS A 381 -34.63 -30.74 -6.44
C LYS A 381 -33.16 -31.13 -6.23
N LEU A 382 -32.73 -31.20 -4.97
CA LEU A 382 -31.36 -31.58 -4.62
C LEU A 382 -31.18 -33.10 -4.47
N ASN A 383 -32.26 -33.88 -4.60
CA ASN A 383 -32.28 -35.32 -4.40
C ASN A 383 -31.68 -35.72 -3.03
N VAL A 384 -32.15 -35.04 -1.97
CA VAL A 384 -31.72 -35.26 -0.59
C VAL A 384 -32.86 -35.67 0.33
N SER A 385 -32.58 -36.56 1.28
CA SER A 385 -33.56 -37.00 2.28
C SER A 385 -33.78 -35.99 3.41
N TYR A 386 -32.78 -35.16 3.70
CA TYR A 386 -32.83 -34.14 4.76
C TYR A 386 -32.32 -32.80 4.26
N VAL A 387 -32.93 -31.71 4.74
CA VAL A 387 -32.47 -30.34 4.50
C VAL A 387 -32.31 -29.64 5.85
N LEU A 388 -31.17 -29.02 6.06
CA LEU A 388 -30.84 -28.17 7.21
C LEU A 388 -30.82 -26.72 6.70
N GLU A 389 -31.59 -25.82 7.32
CA GLU A 389 -31.73 -24.41 6.92
C GLU A 389 -31.49 -23.42 8.05
#